data_AF-A0A4Q3WRX0-F1
#
_entry.id   AF-A0A4Q3WRX0-F1
#
_cell.length_a   1.000
_cell.length_b   1.000
_cell.length_c   1.000
_cell.angle_alpha   90.00
_cell.angle_beta   90.00
_cell.angle_gamma   90.00
#
_symmetry.space_group_name_H-M   'P 1'
#
loop_
_entity.id
_entity.type
_entity.pdbx_description
1 polymer ?
#
loop_
_entity_poly.entity_id
_entity_poly.type
_entity_poly.pdbx_seq_one_letter_code
_entity_poly.pdbx_strand_id
1 'polypeptide(L)'
;MTTEKLAEIAREDAVWIKAIEAGDRASLHAHFAKNGNAFHVDAHPAVYTVLAAVPGLLGENLDYDQAYHAQENIVVSFASLALFEA
;
A
#
# COMPACT_ATOMS: atom_id res chain seq x y z
N MET A 1 18.38 -7.24 7.42
CA MET A 1 17.56 -6.02 7.52
C MET A 1 17.68 -5.49 8.93
N THR A 2 17.77 -4.18 9.14
CA THR A 2 17.74 -3.57 10.49
C THR A 2 16.30 -3.22 10.87
N THR A 3 16.02 -3.08 12.17
CA THR A 3 14.72 -2.58 12.68
C THR A 3 14.36 -1.22 12.07
N GLU A 4 15.35 -0.35 11.87
CA GLU A 4 15.16 0.96 11.25
C GLU A 4 14.67 0.86 9.80
N LYS A 5 15.18 -0.11 9.04
CA LYS A 5 14.79 -0.32 7.65
C LYS A 5 13.42 -0.97 7.52
N LEU A 6 13.05 -1.89 8.42
CA LEU A 6 11.68 -2.42 8.50
C LEU A 6 10.68 -1.29 8.80
N ALA A 7 11.01 -0.41 9.74
CA ALA A 7 10.20 0.76 10.05
C ALA A 7 10.12 1.77 8.89
N GLU A 8 11.16 1.89 8.07
CA GLU A 8 11.14 2.70 6.85
C GLU A 8 10.13 2.16 5.83
N ILE A 9 10.13 0.84 5.60
CA ILE A 9 9.18 0.19 4.69
C ILE A 9 7.76 0.33 5.22
N ALA A 10 7.54 0.14 6.52
CA ALA A 10 6.23 0.33 7.12
C ALA A 10 5.70 1.77 6.99
N ARG A 11 6.58 2.78 7.06
CA ARG A 11 6.19 4.18 6.79
C ARG A 11 5.83 4.41 5.34
N GLU A 12 6.53 3.78 4.41
CA GLU A 12 6.20 3.84 2.99
C GLU A 12 4.85 3.19 2.72
N ASP A 13 4.63 1.97 3.20
CA ASP A 13 3.35 1.24 3.06
C ASP A 13 2.17 2.03 3.63
N ALA A 14 2.36 2.73 4.76
CA ALA A 14 1.34 3.58 5.35
C ALA A 14 0.89 4.73 4.42
N VAL A 15 1.76 5.24 3.53
CA VAL A 15 1.37 6.25 2.54
C VAL A 15 0.41 5.65 1.51
N TRP A 16 0.70 4.42 1.04
CA TRP A 16 -0.17 3.69 0.14
C TRP A 16 -1.53 3.39 0.77
N ILE A 17 -1.52 2.83 1.98
CA ILE A 17 -2.73 2.50 2.74
C ILE A 17 -3.62 3.74 2.89
N LYS A 18 -3.05 4.87 3.33
CA LYS A 18 -3.81 6.12 3.50
C LYS A 18 -4.43 6.66 2.21
N ALA A 19 -3.75 6.51 1.08
CA ALA A 19 -4.32 6.91 -0.21
C ALA A 19 -5.53 6.04 -0.58
N ILE A 20 -5.50 4.75 -0.24
CA ILE A 20 -6.62 3.83 -0.45
C ILE A 20 -7.77 4.14 0.52
N GLU A 21 -7.47 4.38 1.81
CA GLU A 21 -8.46 4.76 2.82
C GLU A 21 -9.25 6.01 2.41
N ALA A 22 -8.56 7.00 1.84
CA ALA A 22 -9.16 8.24 1.35
C ALA A 22 -9.85 8.12 -0.02
N GLY A 23 -9.79 6.96 -0.68
CA GLY A 23 -10.23 6.82 -2.08
C GLY A 23 -9.45 7.69 -3.06
N ASP A 24 -8.27 8.19 -2.67
CA ASP A 24 -7.48 9.14 -3.45
C ASP A 24 -6.63 8.41 -4.49
N ARG A 25 -7.30 8.04 -5.57
CA ARG A 25 -6.68 7.40 -6.75
C ARG A 25 -5.54 8.24 -7.34
N ALA A 26 -5.65 9.58 -7.29
CA ALA A 26 -4.64 10.45 -7.88
C ALA A 26 -3.34 10.38 -7.09
N SER A 27 -3.42 10.50 -5.77
CA SER A 27 -2.25 10.35 -4.89
C SER A 27 -1.67 8.94 -4.93
N LEU A 28 -2.52 7.90 -4.97
CA LEU A 28 -2.08 6.50 -5.11
C LEU A 28 -1.20 6.30 -6.36
N HIS A 29 -1.67 6.79 -7.51
CA HIS A 29 -0.93 6.65 -8.77
C HIS A 29 0.29 7.57 -8.85
N ALA A 30 0.20 8.79 -8.31
CA ALA A 30 1.33 9.71 -8.25
C ALA A 30 2.48 9.12 -7.43
N HIS A 31 2.15 8.46 -6.32
CA HIS A 31 3.13 7.79 -5.46
C HIS A 31 3.79 6.60 -6.17
N PHE A 32 3.01 5.79 -6.90
CA PHE A 32 3.53 4.74 -7.79
C PHE A 32 4.50 5.28 -8.85
N ALA A 33 4.10 6.33 -9.57
CA ALA A 33 4.87 6.90 -10.67
C ALA A 33 6.16 7.58 -10.19
N LYS A 34 6.11 8.29 -9.05
CA LYS A 34 7.27 8.98 -8.46
C LYS A 34 8.45 8.04 -8.21
N ASN A 35 8.16 6.83 -7.76
CA ASN A 35 9.17 5.86 -7.36
C ASN A 35 9.38 4.74 -8.38
N GLY A 36 8.67 4.76 -9.52
CA GLY A 36 8.74 3.69 -10.54
C GLY A 36 8.44 2.30 -9.98
N ASN A 37 7.57 2.21 -8.98
CA ASN A 37 7.33 0.99 -8.19
C ASN A 37 8.58 0.39 -7.52
N ALA A 38 9.50 1.22 -7.02
CA ALA A 38 10.72 0.75 -6.32
C ALA A 38 10.45 -0.17 -5.11
N PHE A 39 9.23 -0.17 -4.57
CA PHE A 39 8.79 -1.03 -3.47
C PHE A 39 8.01 -2.27 -3.93
N HIS A 40 7.91 -2.51 -5.24
CA HIS A 40 7.30 -3.71 -5.82
C HIS A 40 5.86 -3.97 -5.32
N VAL A 41 5.04 -2.93 -5.31
CA VAL A 41 3.64 -3.00 -4.86
C VAL A 41 2.77 -3.64 -5.95
N ASP A 42 2.69 -4.97 -5.94
CA ASP A 42 1.94 -5.74 -6.94
C ASP A 42 0.43 -5.45 -6.94
N ALA A 43 -0.12 -5.01 -5.80
CA ALA A 43 -1.54 -4.69 -5.66
C ALA A 43 -1.98 -3.41 -6.40
N HIS A 44 -1.05 -2.51 -6.75
CA HIS A 44 -1.38 -1.18 -7.28
C HIS A 44 -2.34 -1.21 -8.50
N PRO A 45 -2.12 -2.01 -9.56
CA PRO A 45 -2.99 -2.00 -10.74
C PRO A 45 -4.44 -2.39 -10.41
N ALA A 46 -4.61 -3.40 -9.54
CA ALA A 46 -5.93 -3.88 -9.14
C ALA A 46 -6.66 -2.82 -8.30
N VAL A 47 -5.99 -2.28 -7.28
CA VAL A 47 -6.58 -1.27 -6.39
C VAL A 47 -6.92 0.01 -7.16
N TYR A 48 -6.01 0.49 -8.01
CA TYR A 48 -6.25 1.66 -8.86
C TYR A 48 -7.49 1.46 -9.75
N THR A 49 -7.64 0.27 -10.34
CA THR A 49 -8.77 -0.06 -11.20
C THR A 49 -10.09 -0.05 -10.43
N VAL A 50 -10.11 -0.62 -9.22
CA VAL A 50 -11.30 -0.63 -8.36
C VAL A 50 -11.71 0.79 -7.98
N LEU A 51 -10.77 1.62 -7.49
CA LEU A 51 -11.04 3.02 -7.15
C LEU A 51 -11.45 3.87 -8.37
N ALA A 52 -10.99 3.51 -9.58
CA ALA A 52 -11.40 4.15 -10.82
C ALA A 52 -12.82 3.76 -11.26
N ALA A 53 -13.21 2.51 -11.04
CA ALA A 53 -14.48 1.95 -11.47
C ALA A 53 -15.65 2.43 -10.60
N VAL A 54 -15.40 2.68 -9.31
CA VAL A 54 -16.43 3.12 -8.36
C VAL A 54 -15.95 4.40 -7.64
N PRO A 55 -16.23 5.58 -8.22
CA PRO A 55 -15.87 6.85 -7.59
C PRO A 55 -16.55 7.01 -6.22
N GLY A 56 -15.79 7.41 -5.20
CA GLY A 56 -16.30 7.59 -3.85
C GLY A 56 -16.15 6.37 -2.92
N LEU A 57 -15.53 5.28 -3.39
CA LEU A 57 -15.08 4.22 -2.49
C LEU A 57 -14.07 4.77 -1.48
N LEU A 58 -14.32 4.47 -0.21
CA LEU A 58 -13.39 4.69 0.90
C LEU A 58 -12.88 3.35 1.41
N GLY A 59 -11.73 3.39 2.08
CA GLY A 59 -11.12 2.21 2.67
C GLY A 59 -11.02 2.30 4.19
N GLU A 60 -11.09 1.15 4.85
CA GLU A 60 -10.74 0.97 6.25
C GLU A 60 -9.63 -0.08 6.34
N ASN A 61 -8.47 0.30 6.88
CA ASN A 61 -7.39 -0.64 7.13
C ASN A 61 -7.74 -1.55 8.31
N LEU A 62 -7.81 -2.85 8.04
CA LEU A 62 -8.16 -3.87 9.04
C LEU A 62 -6.92 -4.41 9.75
N ASP A 63 -5.87 -4.68 8.98
CA ASP A 63 -4.62 -5.25 9.50
C ASP A 63 -3.44 -4.96 8.57
N TYR A 64 -2.26 -4.86 9.16
CA TYR A 64 -0.99 -4.67 8.48
C TYR A 64 0.11 -5.48 9.18
N ASP A 65 0.87 -6.27 8.41
CA ASP A 65 1.98 -7.06 8.92
C ASP A 65 3.14 -7.15 7.90
N GLN A 66 4.33 -7.51 8.38
CA GLN A 66 5.53 -7.70 7.56
C GLN A 66 6.13 -9.09 7.80
N ALA A 67 6.19 -9.90 6.76
CA ALA A 67 6.98 -11.14 6.79
C ALA A 67 8.44 -10.84 6.43
N TYR A 68 9.33 -10.99 7.40
CA TYR A 68 10.77 -10.78 7.22
C TYR A 68 11.56 -12.09 7.29
N HIS A 69 12.28 -12.41 6.21
CA HIS A 69 13.22 -13.54 6.15
C HIS A 69 14.65 -13.03 6.36
N ALA A 70 15.20 -13.25 7.57
CA ALA A 70 16.46 -12.61 7.98
C ALA A 70 17.70 -13.05 7.18
N GLN A 71 17.79 -14.33 6.84
CA GLN A 71 18.93 -14.91 6.13
C GLN A 71 19.02 -14.40 4.69
N GLU A 72 17.87 -14.30 4.00
CA GLU A 72 17.80 -13.82 2.61
C GLU A 72 17.67 -12.28 2.54
N ASN A 73 17.52 -11.60 3.67
CA ASN A 73 17.27 -10.16 3.75
C ASN A 73 16.04 -9.71 2.92
N ILE A 74 15.01 -10.56 2.86
CA ILE A 74 13.76 -10.32 2.12
C ILE A 74 12.68 -9.89 3.11
N VAL A 75 11.88 -8.92 2.72
CA VAL A 75 10.69 -8.49 3.45
C VAL A 75 9.53 -8.35 2.48
N VAL A 76 8.36 -8.86 2.88
CA VAL A 76 7.10 -8.70 2.15
C VAL A 76 6.08 -8.16 3.14
N SER A 77 5.48 -7.03 2.81
CA SER A 77 4.41 -6.42 3.59
C SER A 77 3.04 -6.91 3.11
N PHE A 78 2.11 -7.05 4.04
CA PHE A 78 0.72 -7.40 3.79
C PHE A 78 -0.16 -6.32 4.42
N ALA A 79 -1.18 -5.88 3.69
CA ALA A 79 -2.21 -5.00 4.20
C ALA A 79 -3.57 -5.57 3.79
N SER A 80 -4.53 -5.54 4.71
CA SER A 80 -5.91 -5.93 4.44
C SER A 80 -6.81 -4.72 4.66
N LEU A 81 -7.62 -4.39 3.66
CA LEU A 81 -8.51 -3.24 3.68
C LEU A 81 -9.92 -3.66 3.28
N ALA A 82 -10.92 -3.15 3.99
CA ALA A 82 -12.31 -3.19 3.55
C ALA A 82 -12.62 -1.93 2.74
N LEU A 83 -13.30 -2.08 1.59
CA LEU A 83 -13.75 -0.96 0.78
C LEU A 83 -15.27 -0.82 0.88
N PHE A 84 -15.76 0.40 1.02
CA PHE A 84 -17.19 0.69 1.16
C PHE A 84 -17.54 2.00 0.45
N GLU A 85 -18.80 2.10 0.03
CA GLU A 85 -19.38 3.34 -0.49
C GLU A 85 -19.68 4.28 0.68
N ALA A 86 -19.40 5.58 0.51
CA ALA A 86 -19.63 6.62 1.51
C ALA A 86 -21.12 7.00 1.67
#